data_AF-A0A937MIF8-F1
#
_entry.id   AF-A0A937MIF8-F1
#
_cell.length_a   1.000
_cell.length_b   1.000
_cell.length_c   1.000
_cell.angle_alpha   90.00
_cell.angle_beta   90.00
_cell.angle_gamma   90.00
#
_symmetry.space_group_name_H-M   'P 1'
#
loop_
_entity.id
_entity.type
_entity.pdbx_description
1 polymer ?
#
loop_
_entity_poly.entity_id
_entity_poly.type
_entity_poly.pdbx_seq_one_letter_code
_entity_poly.pdbx_strand_id
1 'polypeptide(L)' 'MDLTALLEIARSAWVVWLMILFGGIVFWAFRPKNKKRFEDDGMIPFRDEENGG' A
#
# COMPACT_ATOMS: atom_id res chain seq x y z
N MET A 1 -16.62 -22.81 -26.39
CA MET A 1 -15.70 -23.04 -25.26
C MET A 1 -16.52 -23.62 -24.12
N ASP A 2 -16.05 -24.70 -23.53
CA ASP A 2 -16.78 -25.44 -22.48
C ASP A 2 -16.77 -24.70 -21.13
N LEU A 3 -17.79 -24.89 -20.29
CA LEU A 3 -17.87 -24.21 -18.98
C LEU A 3 -16.75 -24.66 -18.03
N THR A 4 -16.35 -25.92 -18.13
CA THR A 4 -15.19 -26.51 -17.43
C THR A 4 -13.88 -25.81 -17.81
N ALA A 5 -13.63 -25.58 -19.09
CA ALA A 5 -12.44 -24.88 -19.56
C ALA A 5 -12.36 -23.44 -19.01
N LEU A 6 -13.50 -22.75 -18.91
CA LEU A 6 -13.56 -21.42 -18.30
C LEU A 6 -13.24 -21.47 -16.79
N LEU A 7 -13.75 -22.46 -16.06
CA LEU A 7 -13.49 -22.63 -14.62
C LEU A 7 -12.04 -22.99 -14.30
N GLU A 8 -11.39 -23.78 -15.17
CA GLU A 8 -9.97 -24.13 -15.01
C GLU A 8 -9.07 -22.90 -15.15
N ILE A 9 -9.38 -22.01 -16.10
CA ILE A 9 -8.64 -20.76 -16.30
C ILE A 9 -8.98 -19.73 -15.22
N ALA A 10 -10.25 -19.64 -14.80
CA ALA A 10 -10.68 -18.68 -13.79
C ALA A 10 -10.03 -18.94 -12.41
N ARG A 11 -9.82 -20.21 -12.04
CA ARG A 11 -9.22 -20.56 -10.74
C ARG A 11 -7.79 -20.05 -10.58
N SER A 12 -6.93 -20.27 -11.56
CA SER A 12 -5.54 -19.79 -11.50
C SER A 12 -5.46 -18.27 -11.68
N ALA A 13 -6.31 -17.68 -12.53
CA ALA A 13 -6.42 -16.22 -12.67
C ALA A 13 -6.80 -15.55 -11.34
N TRP A 14 -7.70 -16.15 -10.56
CA TRP A 14 -8.09 -15.64 -9.23
C TRP A 14 -6.92 -15.61 -8.24
N VAL A 15 -6.10 -16.67 -8.21
CA VAL A 15 -4.93 -16.72 -7.33
C VAL A 15 -3.89 -15.66 -7.71
N VAL A 16 -3.61 -15.53 -9.01
CA VAL A 16 -2.69 -14.49 -9.53
C VAL A 16 -3.21 -13.09 -9.19
N TRP A 17 -4.51 -12.86 -9.32
CA TRP A 17 -5.14 -11.61 -8.97
C TRP A 17 -4.95 -11.25 -7.49
N LEU A 18 -5.15 -12.21 -6.58
CA LEU A 18 -4.92 -12.00 -5.15
C LEU A 18 -3.44 -11.73 -4.83
N MET A 19 -2.50 -12.39 -5.51
CA MET A 19 -1.07 -12.11 -5.36
C MET A 19 -0.71 -10.68 -5.79
N ILE A 20 -1.27 -10.18 -6.89
CA ILE A 20 -1.09 -8.80 -7.34
C ILE A 20 -1.69 -7.82 -6.33
N LEU A 21 -2.92 -8.07 -5.86
CA LEU A 21 -3.58 -7.23 -4.85
C LEU A 21 -2.74 -7.14 -3.57
N PHE A 22 -2.30 -8.29 -3.06
CA PHE A 22 -1.46 -8.35 -1.86
C PHE A 22 -0.12 -7.64 -2.06
N GLY A 23 0.58 -7.91 -3.16
CA GLY A 23 1.82 -7.23 -3.51
C GLY A 23 1.64 -5.71 -3.65
N GLY A 24 0.52 -5.27 -4.23
CA GLY A 24 0.13 -3.87 -4.34
C GLY A 24 -0.07 -3.19 -2.98
N ILE A 25 -0.73 -3.87 -2.03
CA ILE A 25 -0.91 -3.37 -0.65
C ILE A 25 0.43 -3.26 0.06
N VAL A 26 1.28 -4.29 -0.02
CA VAL A 26 2.64 -4.27 0.55
C VAL A 26 3.44 -3.11 -0.03
N PHE A 27 3.49 -3.00 -1.36
CA PHE A 27 4.21 -1.91 -2.02
C PHE A 27 3.67 -0.53 -1.62
N TRP A 28 2.35 -0.39 -1.50
CA TRP A 28 1.71 0.85 -1.05
C TRP A 28 2.06 1.19 0.41
N ALA A 29 2.05 0.21 1.31
CA ALA A 29 2.40 0.40 2.72
C ALA A 29 3.87 0.80 2.90
N PHE A 30 4.78 0.21 2.11
CA PHE A 30 6.19 0.58 2.10
C PHE A 30 6.50 1.85 1.29
N ARG A 31 5.52 2.41 0.56
CA ARG A 31 5.75 3.60 -0.26
C ARG A 31 6.03 4.80 0.65
N PRO A 32 7.18 5.49 0.51
CA PRO A 32 7.62 6.57 1.39
C PRO A 32 6.78 7.87 1.27
N LYS A 33 5.72 7.88 0.46
CA LYS A 33 4.85 9.05 0.25
C LYS A 33 4.04 9.43 1.51
N ASN A 34 3.94 8.53 2.50
CA ASN A 34 3.38 8.83 3.82
C ASN A 34 4.43 9.19 4.89
N LYS A 35 5.72 8.89 4.68
CA LYS A 35 6.77 9.21 5.66
C LYS A 35 6.90 10.71 5.90
N LYS A 36 6.85 11.52 4.83
CA LYS A 36 6.94 12.98 4.94
C LYS A 36 5.87 13.59 5.84
N ARG A 37 4.63 13.06 5.84
CA ARG A 37 3.56 13.58 6.69
C ARG A 37 3.74 13.18 8.15
N PHE A 38 4.24 11.96 8.41
CA PHE A 38 4.58 11.52 9.77
C PHE A 38 5.79 12.27 10.35
N GLU A 39 6.79 12.59 9.52
CA GLU A 39 7.92 13.44 9.92
C GLU A 39 7.44 14.87 10.23
N ASP A 40 6.58 15.46 9.40
CA ASP A 40 6.01 16.80 9.63
C ASP A 40 5.16 16.88 10.92
N ASP A 41 4.31 15.87 11.16
CA ASP A 41 3.45 15.81 12.35
C ASP A 41 4.27 15.58 13.64
N GLY A 42 5.40 14.87 13.55
CA GLY A 42 6.32 14.64 14.67
C GLY A 42 7.16 15.86 15.06
N MET A 43 7.27 16.84 14.16
CA MET A 43 7.97 18.11 14.43
C MET A 43 7.09 19.15 15.12
N ILE A 44 5.78 18.92 15.26
CA ILE A 44 4.84 19.85 15.91
C ILE A 44 5.31 20.26 17.32
N PRO A 45 5.75 19.36 18.22
CA PRO A 45 6.23 19.75 19.55
C PRO A 45 7.51 20.59 19.54
N PHE A 46 8.36 20.44 18.50
CA PHE A 46 9.66 21.12 18.39
C PHE A 46 9.58 22.45 17.66
N ARG A 47 8.51 22.71 16.89
CA ARG A 47 8.30 23.98 16.16
C ARG A 47 8.03 25.16 17.10
N ASP A 48 7.52 24.90 18.30
CA ASP A 48 7.29 25.95 19.30
C ASP A 48 8.60 26.39 20.01
N GLU A 49 9.69 25.61 19.91
CA GLU A 49 10.99 25.96 20.50
C GLU A 49 11.82 26.92 19.63
N GLU A 50 11.58 26.96 18.31
CA GLU A 50 12.35 27.80 17.37
C GLU A 50 11.91 29.28 17.39
N ASN A 51 10.70 29.59 17.88
CA ASN A 51 10.13 30.93 17.84
C ASN A 51 10.15 31.68 19.20
N GLY A 52 10.91 31.17 20.18
CA GLY A 52 10.95 31.72 21.54
C GLY A 52 12.32 31.61 22.20
N GLY A 53 13.21 32.56 21.90
CA GLY A 53 14.46 32.84 22.61
C GLY A 53 14.82 34.31 22.48
#